data_AF-N8R4P4-F1
#
_entry.id   AF-N8R4P4-F1
#
_cell.length_a   1.000
_cell.length_b   1.000
_cell.length_c   1.000
_cell.angle_alpha   90.00
_cell.angle_beta   90.00
_cell.angle_gamma   90.00
#
_symmetry.space_group_name_H-M   'P 1'
#
loop_
_entity.id
_entity.type
_entity.pdbx_description
1 polymer ?
#
loop_
_entity_poly.entity_id
_entity_poly.type
_entity_poly.pdbx_seq_one_letter_code
_entity_poly.pdbx_strand_id
1 'polypeptide(L)'
;MHESVDRFHDFERTMQLNYFGAVRLVLNILPHMMQRKDGQIINISSIGVLANATRFSAYVASKAALDAFSRCLSAEVHSHKIAITSIYMPLVRTPMIAPTKMYKYVPTLSPEQAADLIAYAIVKRPKKIATNLGRLASITYAVAPDINNILMSIGFNLFPSSTASVGQQEKLNIMQRAYARLFPGEHW
;
A
#
# COMPACT_ATOMS: atom_id res chain seq x y z
N MET A 1 6.53 2.93 -16.02
CA MET A 1 5.85 2.48 -17.26
C MET A 1 6.85 1.99 -18.28
N HIS A 2 7.84 2.80 -18.70
CA HIS A 2 8.88 2.38 -19.66
C HIS A 2 9.61 1.08 -19.25
N GLU A 3 9.84 0.83 -17.96
CA GLU A 3 10.48 -0.40 -17.44
C GLU A 3 9.56 -1.63 -17.36
N SER A 4 8.27 -1.49 -17.70
CA SER A 4 7.25 -2.54 -17.51
C SER A 4 6.44 -2.84 -18.78
N VAL A 5 6.72 -2.16 -19.90
CA VAL A 5 5.95 -2.30 -21.16
C VAL A 5 5.96 -3.76 -21.65
N ASP A 6 7.10 -4.43 -21.58
CA ASP A 6 7.27 -5.80 -22.06
C ASP A 6 7.05 -6.87 -20.96
N ARG A 7 6.59 -6.47 -19.76
CA ARG A 7 6.46 -7.34 -18.59
C ARG A 7 5.01 -7.44 -18.10
N PHE A 8 4.07 -7.63 -19.02
CA PHE A 8 2.65 -7.76 -18.68
C PHE A 8 2.35 -8.88 -17.65
N HIS A 9 3.09 -9.99 -17.73
CA HIS A 9 3.00 -11.10 -16.77
C HIS A 9 3.17 -10.69 -15.30
N ASP A 10 3.89 -9.58 -15.00
CA ASP A 10 3.98 -9.05 -13.64
C ASP A 10 2.62 -8.58 -13.13
N PHE A 11 1.78 -7.98 -13.97
CA PHE A 11 0.42 -7.58 -13.61
C PHE A 11 -0.46 -8.79 -13.33
N GLU A 12 -0.40 -9.80 -14.20
CA GLU A 12 -1.17 -11.03 -14.02
C GLU A 12 -0.79 -11.74 -12.73
N ARG A 13 0.50 -11.98 -12.51
CA ARG A 13 1.01 -12.64 -11.30
C ARG A 13 0.65 -11.87 -10.04
N THR A 14 0.78 -10.55 -10.07
CA THR A 14 0.46 -9.69 -8.93
C THR A 14 -1.04 -9.70 -8.63
N MET A 15 -1.90 -9.71 -9.65
CA MET A 15 -3.35 -9.85 -9.48
C MET A 15 -3.75 -11.23 -8.95
N GLN A 16 -3.17 -12.31 -9.47
CA GLN A 16 -3.41 -13.67 -8.98
C GLN A 16 -3.10 -13.78 -7.49
N LEU A 17 -1.95 -13.26 -7.06
CA LEU A 17 -1.51 -13.33 -5.68
C LEU A 17 -2.30 -12.39 -4.76
N ASN A 18 -2.30 -11.08 -5.05
CA ASN A 18 -2.77 -10.07 -4.11
C ASN A 18 -4.28 -9.87 -4.12
N TYR A 19 -4.95 -10.18 -5.22
CA TYR A 19 -6.39 -9.98 -5.38
C TYR A 19 -7.14 -11.31 -5.40
N PHE A 20 -6.93 -12.15 -6.41
CA PHE A 20 -7.70 -13.37 -6.57
C PHE A 20 -7.49 -14.36 -5.43
N GLY A 21 -6.27 -14.48 -4.89
CA GLY A 21 -5.99 -15.27 -3.69
C GLY A 21 -6.84 -14.84 -2.49
N ALA A 22 -6.90 -13.54 -2.22
CA ALA A 22 -7.71 -12.99 -1.11
C ALA A 22 -9.21 -13.18 -1.35
N VAL A 23 -9.70 -12.89 -2.56
CA VAL A 23 -11.12 -13.06 -2.92
C VAL A 23 -11.55 -14.52 -2.75
N ARG A 24 -10.74 -15.47 -3.25
CA ARG A 24 -11.04 -16.90 -3.10
C ARG A 24 -11.12 -17.32 -1.64
N LEU A 25 -10.19 -16.88 -0.79
CA LEU A 25 -10.23 -17.16 0.65
C LEU A 25 -11.51 -16.61 1.28
N VAL A 26 -11.81 -15.34 1.01
CA VAL A 26 -13.01 -14.66 1.53
C VAL A 26 -14.29 -15.39 1.11
N LEU A 27 -14.46 -15.70 -0.17
CA LEU A 27 -15.66 -16.36 -0.67
C LEU A 27 -15.89 -17.75 -0.04
N ASN A 28 -14.81 -18.47 0.31
CA ASN A 28 -14.94 -19.77 0.96
C ASN A 28 -15.28 -19.68 2.46
N ILE A 29 -14.76 -18.68 3.17
CA ILE A 29 -15.04 -18.52 4.62
C ILE A 29 -16.33 -17.76 4.91
N LEU A 30 -16.77 -16.91 3.97
CA LEU A 30 -17.87 -15.96 4.17
C LEU A 30 -19.21 -16.64 4.49
N PRO A 31 -19.64 -17.73 3.83
CA PRO A 31 -20.90 -18.40 4.15
C PRO A 31 -20.99 -18.82 5.62
N HIS A 32 -19.90 -19.35 6.19
CA HIS A 32 -19.83 -19.73 7.60
C HIS A 32 -19.89 -18.52 8.53
N MET A 33 -19.29 -17.39 8.14
CA MET A 33 -19.42 -16.13 8.87
C MET A 33 -20.87 -15.60 8.87
N MET A 34 -21.55 -15.72 7.73
CA MET A 34 -22.94 -15.25 7.56
C MET A 34 -23.92 -16.09 8.38
N GLN A 35 -23.71 -17.41 8.43
CA GLN A 35 -24.51 -18.34 9.25
C GLN A 35 -24.39 -18.03 10.73
N ARG A 36 -23.17 -17.81 11.24
CA ARG A 36 -22.93 -17.50 12.65
C ARG A 36 -23.26 -16.05 13.04
N LYS A 37 -23.55 -15.18 12.06
CA LYS A 37 -23.82 -13.75 12.23
C LYS A 37 -22.78 -13.02 13.09
N ASP A 38 -21.51 -13.36 12.88
CA ASP A 38 -20.36 -12.69 13.49
C ASP A 38 -19.11 -13.00 12.67
N GLY A 39 -18.15 -12.09 12.64
CA GLY A 39 -16.89 -12.32 11.98
C GLY A 39 -16.13 -11.04 11.70
N GLN A 40 -14.89 -11.22 11.29
CA GLN A 40 -14.06 -10.12 10.84
C GLN A 40 -13.14 -10.58 9.71
N ILE A 41 -13.02 -9.74 8.69
CA ILE A 41 -12.03 -9.88 7.62
C ILE A 41 -11.18 -8.61 7.63
N ILE A 42 -9.87 -8.78 7.78
CA ILE A 42 -8.89 -7.70 7.77
C ILE A 42 -8.03 -7.83 6.53
N ASN A 43 -8.18 -6.90 5.60
CA ASN A 43 -7.39 -6.86 4.37
C ASN A 43 -6.22 -5.86 4.51
N ILE A 44 -5.00 -6.35 4.27
CA ILE A 44 -3.80 -5.51 4.25
C ILE A 44 -3.65 -4.92 2.85
N SER A 45 -4.07 -3.66 2.72
CA SER A 45 -3.85 -2.80 1.57
C SER A 45 -2.55 -1.99 1.74
N SER A 46 -2.38 -0.95 0.92
CA SER A 46 -1.19 -0.11 0.93
C SER A 46 -1.56 1.37 0.94
N ILE A 47 -0.77 2.18 1.63
CA ILE A 47 -0.84 3.64 1.49
C ILE A 47 -0.66 4.09 0.04
N GLY A 48 0.02 3.29 -0.80
CA GLY A 48 0.17 3.55 -2.23
C GLY A 48 -1.14 3.59 -3.01
N VAL A 49 -2.22 2.99 -2.49
CA VAL A 49 -3.58 3.10 -3.06
C VAL A 49 -4.16 4.51 -2.83
N LEU A 50 -3.82 5.17 -1.73
CA LEU A 50 -4.28 6.52 -1.43
C LEU A 50 -3.39 7.58 -2.07
N ALA A 51 -2.10 7.30 -2.19
CA ALA A 51 -1.09 8.23 -2.67
C ALA A 51 -0.68 7.98 -4.13
N ASN A 52 -1.27 7.02 -4.84
CA ASN A 52 -0.93 6.68 -6.23
C ASN A 52 0.59 6.50 -6.45
N ALA A 53 1.20 5.63 -5.64
CA ALA A 53 2.66 5.46 -5.62
C ALA A 53 3.20 5.10 -7.01
N THR A 54 4.04 5.98 -7.56
CA THR A 54 4.71 5.76 -8.85
C THR A 54 5.64 4.55 -8.81
N ARG A 55 5.91 3.93 -9.97
CA ARG A 55 6.73 2.69 -10.15
C ARG A 55 6.13 1.38 -9.65
N PHE A 56 5.04 1.42 -8.88
CA PHE A 56 4.39 0.22 -8.36
C PHE A 56 3.01 -0.03 -8.99
N SER A 57 2.81 0.31 -10.27
CA SER A 57 1.48 0.28 -10.91
C SER A 57 0.80 -1.09 -10.82
N ALA A 58 1.49 -2.20 -11.12
CA ALA A 58 0.94 -3.55 -10.98
C ALA A 58 0.53 -3.87 -9.53
N TYR A 59 1.38 -3.53 -8.57
CA TYR A 59 1.14 -3.73 -7.15
C TYR A 59 -0.02 -2.86 -6.63
N VAL A 60 0.03 -1.55 -6.88
CA VAL A 60 -1.00 -0.59 -6.47
C VAL A 60 -2.34 -0.93 -7.10
N ALA A 61 -2.38 -1.31 -8.39
CA ALA A 61 -3.60 -1.77 -9.04
C ALA A 61 -4.20 -3.00 -8.32
N SER A 62 -3.38 -4.00 -7.98
CA SER A 62 -3.87 -5.18 -7.26
C SER A 62 -4.40 -4.87 -5.86
N LYS A 63 -3.76 -3.94 -5.14
CA LYS A 63 -4.22 -3.50 -3.81
C LYS A 63 -5.45 -2.59 -3.89
N ALA A 64 -5.57 -1.79 -4.95
CA ALA A 64 -6.76 -1.00 -5.22
C ALA A 64 -7.97 -1.88 -5.58
N ALA A 65 -7.75 -2.96 -6.36
CA ALA A 65 -8.79 -3.96 -6.64
C ALA A 65 -9.29 -4.63 -5.35
N LEU A 66 -8.37 -5.05 -4.47
CA LEU A 66 -8.72 -5.61 -3.16
C LEU A 66 -9.46 -4.59 -2.28
N ASP A 67 -9.07 -3.31 -2.32
CA ASP A 67 -9.74 -2.27 -1.55
C ASP A 67 -11.17 -2.00 -2.05
N ALA A 68 -11.37 -1.94 -3.36
CA ALA A 68 -12.70 -1.82 -3.96
C ALA A 68 -13.60 -2.99 -3.58
N PHE A 69 -13.10 -4.22 -3.72
CA PHE A 69 -13.79 -5.43 -3.27
C PHE A 69 -14.17 -5.36 -1.78
N SER A 70 -13.25 -4.94 -0.91
CA SER A 70 -13.49 -4.82 0.53
C SER A 70 -14.60 -3.83 0.87
N ARG A 71 -14.66 -2.70 0.14
CA ARG A 71 -15.72 -1.68 0.33
C ARG A 71 -17.09 -2.20 -0.06
N CYS A 72 -17.20 -2.90 -1.21
CA CYS A 72 -18.46 -3.52 -1.64
C CYS A 72 -18.90 -4.59 -0.63
N LEU A 73 -18.00 -5.52 -0.32
CA LEU A 73 -18.26 -6.60 0.63
C LEU A 73 -18.73 -6.07 1.98
N SER A 74 -18.11 -4.99 2.49
CA SER A 74 -18.50 -4.38 3.76
C SER A 74 -19.97 -3.95 3.81
N ALA A 75 -20.54 -3.51 2.69
CA ALA A 75 -21.95 -3.13 2.62
C ALA A 75 -22.84 -4.37 2.54
N GLU A 76 -22.46 -5.35 1.70
CA GLU A 76 -23.20 -6.59 1.48
C GLU A 76 -23.35 -7.43 2.76
N VAL A 77 -22.31 -7.48 3.61
CA VAL A 77 -22.29 -8.34 4.81
C VAL A 77 -22.69 -7.61 6.09
N HIS A 78 -23.06 -6.33 6.00
CA HIS A 78 -23.36 -5.49 7.18
C HIS A 78 -24.50 -6.07 8.03
N SER A 79 -25.57 -6.56 7.38
CA SER A 79 -26.72 -7.21 8.04
C SER A 79 -26.35 -8.52 8.76
N HIS A 80 -25.23 -9.13 8.38
CA HIS A 80 -24.69 -10.36 8.99
C HIS A 80 -23.73 -10.09 10.15
N LYS A 81 -23.55 -8.83 10.58
CA LYS A 81 -22.64 -8.43 11.67
C LYS A 81 -21.17 -8.84 11.43
N ILE A 82 -20.76 -8.90 10.17
CA ILE A 82 -19.38 -9.19 9.79
C ILE A 82 -18.65 -7.86 9.59
N ALA A 83 -17.55 -7.66 10.32
CA ALA A 83 -16.72 -6.46 10.18
C ALA A 83 -15.70 -6.64 9.05
N ILE A 84 -15.61 -5.66 8.16
CA ILE A 84 -14.56 -5.60 7.14
C ILE A 84 -13.64 -4.42 7.47
N THR A 85 -12.34 -4.68 7.58
CA THR A 85 -11.32 -3.67 7.88
C THR A 85 -10.27 -3.63 6.77
N SER A 86 -10.09 -2.47 6.13
CA SER A 86 -8.94 -2.23 5.24
C SER A 86 -7.84 -1.48 6.00
N ILE A 87 -6.63 -2.06 6.07
CA ILE A 87 -5.44 -1.40 6.59
C ILE A 87 -4.60 -0.88 5.42
N TYR A 88 -4.50 0.44 5.26
CA TYR A 88 -3.64 1.07 4.26
C TYR A 88 -2.25 1.18 4.85
N MET A 89 -1.56 0.04 4.86
CA MET A 89 -0.31 -0.12 5.58
C MET A 89 0.72 0.91 5.06
N PRO A 90 1.35 1.69 5.95
CA PRO A 90 2.51 2.49 5.61
C PRO A 90 3.69 1.61 5.20
N LEU A 91 4.80 2.24 4.82
CA LEU A 91 6.00 1.49 4.52
C LEU A 91 6.53 0.81 5.79
N VAL A 92 6.71 -0.51 5.77
CA VAL A 92 7.18 -1.31 6.93
C VAL A 92 8.58 -1.84 6.65
N ARG A 93 9.49 -1.71 7.61
CA ARG A 93 10.87 -2.22 7.57
C ARG A 93 10.90 -3.74 7.53
N THR A 94 10.84 -4.30 6.32
CA THR A 94 10.89 -5.73 6.04
C THR A 94 11.87 -6.02 4.91
N PRO A 95 12.30 -7.29 4.71
CA PRO A 95 13.16 -7.65 3.58
C PRO A 95 12.59 -7.24 2.21
N MET A 96 11.27 -7.09 2.07
CA MET A 96 10.61 -6.65 0.83
C MET A 96 11.08 -5.28 0.35
N ILE A 97 11.37 -4.34 1.27
CA ILE A 97 11.72 -2.96 0.90
C ILE A 97 13.23 -2.72 0.85
N ALA A 98 14.03 -3.70 1.31
CA ALA A 98 15.48 -3.59 1.44
C ALA A 98 16.23 -3.29 0.11
N PRO A 99 15.81 -3.82 -1.06
CA PRO A 99 16.50 -3.53 -2.32
C PRO A 99 16.36 -2.08 -2.80
N THR A 100 15.34 -1.35 -2.34
CA THR A 100 15.05 0.01 -2.79
C THR A 100 15.72 1.02 -1.86
N LYS A 101 16.95 1.44 -2.21
CA LYS A 101 17.80 2.31 -1.37
C LYS A 101 17.14 3.64 -0.96
N MET A 102 16.23 4.16 -1.79
CA MET A 102 15.45 5.38 -1.49
C MET A 102 14.69 5.26 -0.15
N TYR A 103 14.23 4.06 0.19
CA TYR A 103 13.41 3.83 1.37
C TYR A 103 14.17 3.86 2.69
N LYS A 104 15.51 3.97 2.65
CA LYS A 104 16.32 4.27 3.84
C LYS A 104 16.13 5.71 4.34
N TYR A 105 15.58 6.59 3.51
CA TYR A 105 15.48 8.03 3.79
C TYR A 105 14.04 8.52 3.99
N VAL A 106 13.09 7.60 4.16
CA VAL A 106 11.69 7.93 4.41
C VAL A 106 11.21 7.27 5.71
N PRO A 107 10.28 7.89 6.45
CA PRO A 107 9.72 7.29 7.64
C PRO A 107 9.10 5.92 7.35
N THR A 108 9.51 4.93 8.13
CA THR A 108 9.01 3.54 8.02
C THR A 108 8.54 3.07 9.40
N LEU A 109 7.56 2.17 9.42
CA LEU A 109 7.18 1.44 10.63
C LEU A 109 8.11 0.25 10.86
N SER A 110 8.32 -0.13 12.11
CA SER A 110 8.86 -1.45 12.43
C SER A 110 7.81 -2.56 12.20
N PRO A 111 8.21 -3.83 12.05
CA PRO A 111 7.28 -4.96 12.01
C PRO A 111 6.35 -5.02 13.23
N GLU A 112 6.85 -4.68 14.41
CA GLU A 112 6.09 -4.65 15.67
C GLU A 112 5.02 -3.57 15.62
N GLN A 113 5.36 -2.36 15.17
CA GLN A 113 4.39 -1.28 14.98
C GLN A 113 3.33 -1.65 13.93
N ALA A 114 3.70 -2.38 12.87
CA ALA A 114 2.74 -2.89 11.90
C ALA A 114 1.83 -3.97 12.52
N ALA A 115 2.36 -4.83 13.38
CA ALA A 115 1.58 -5.81 14.14
C ALA A 115 0.60 -5.13 15.11
N ASP A 116 1.01 -4.04 15.76
CA ASP A 116 0.13 -3.25 16.64
C ASP A 116 -1.08 -2.69 15.88
N LEU A 117 -0.90 -2.25 14.63
CA LEU A 117 -2.02 -1.81 13.79
C LEU A 117 -3.00 -2.95 13.48
N ILE A 118 -2.48 -4.17 13.29
CA ILE A 118 -3.31 -5.36 13.06
C ILE A 118 -4.03 -5.75 14.35
N ALA A 119 -3.34 -5.78 15.49
CA ALA A 119 -3.94 -6.05 16.80
C ALA A 119 -5.04 -5.03 17.13
N TYR A 120 -4.77 -3.75 16.88
CA TYR A 120 -5.77 -2.69 16.99
C TYR A 120 -6.99 -2.95 16.10
N ALA A 121 -6.78 -3.37 14.85
CA ALA A 121 -7.86 -3.71 13.93
C ALA A 121 -8.71 -4.88 14.46
N ILE A 122 -8.08 -5.93 14.98
CA ILE A 122 -8.77 -7.10 15.57
C ILE A 122 -9.68 -6.66 16.73
N VAL A 123 -9.17 -5.81 17.63
CA VAL A 123 -9.92 -5.39 18.83
C VAL A 123 -11.01 -4.38 18.51
N LYS A 124 -10.69 -3.34 17.71
CA LYS A 124 -11.59 -2.20 17.50
C LYS A 124 -12.51 -2.34 16.30
N ARG A 125 -12.25 -3.31 15.42
CA ARG A 125 -13.01 -3.57 14.18
C ARG A 125 -13.32 -2.31 13.35
N PRO A 126 -12.37 -1.37 13.15
CA PRO A 126 -12.62 -0.16 12.37
C PRO A 126 -12.82 -0.50 10.89
N LYS A 127 -13.57 0.32 10.14
CA LYS A 127 -13.68 0.11 8.67
C LYS A 127 -12.36 0.36 7.93
N LYS A 128 -11.56 1.32 8.38
CA LYS A 128 -10.33 1.79 7.72
C LYS A 128 -9.27 2.22 8.73
N ILE A 129 -8.03 1.78 8.51
CA ILE A 129 -6.83 2.29 9.19
C ILE A 129 -5.91 2.90 8.13
N ALA A 130 -5.63 4.20 8.25
CA ALA A 130 -4.72 4.93 7.36
C ALA A 130 -4.02 6.03 8.14
N THR A 131 -2.83 6.43 7.70
CA THR A 131 -2.12 7.59 8.27
C THR A 131 -2.78 8.89 7.84
N ASN A 132 -2.55 9.97 8.61
CA ASN A 132 -3.06 11.30 8.26
C ASN A 132 -2.54 11.77 6.90
N LEU A 133 -1.27 11.47 6.58
CA LEU A 133 -0.70 11.75 5.27
C LEU A 133 -1.45 11.02 4.14
N GLY A 134 -1.74 9.72 4.32
CA GLY A 134 -2.51 8.96 3.33
C GLY A 134 -3.93 9.48 3.14
N ARG A 135 -4.59 9.92 4.23
CA ARG A 135 -5.92 10.55 4.16
C ARG A 135 -5.88 11.86 3.38
N LEU A 136 -4.93 12.73 3.69
CA LEU A 136 -4.76 14.00 3.00
C LEU A 136 -4.47 13.80 1.51
N ALA A 137 -3.57 12.89 1.14
CA ALA A 137 -3.27 12.57 -0.25
C ALA A 137 -4.53 12.12 -1.02
N SER A 138 -5.36 11.27 -0.40
CA SER A 138 -6.62 10.82 -1.02
C SER A 138 -7.62 11.96 -1.24
N ILE A 139 -7.68 12.94 -0.33
CA ILE A 139 -8.57 14.11 -0.46
C ILE A 139 -8.03 15.04 -1.55
N THR A 140 -6.74 15.34 -1.54
CA THR A 140 -6.10 16.18 -2.56
C THR A 140 -6.31 15.60 -3.96
N TYR A 141 -6.12 14.29 -4.14
CA TYR A 141 -6.39 13.65 -5.42
C TYR A 141 -7.86 13.75 -5.84
N ALA A 142 -8.81 13.59 -4.91
CA ALA A 142 -10.24 13.68 -5.20
C ALA A 142 -10.69 15.10 -5.62
N VAL A 143 -10.00 16.14 -5.13
CA VAL A 143 -10.38 17.54 -5.35
C VAL A 143 -9.55 18.22 -6.44
N ALA A 144 -8.26 17.86 -6.55
CA ALA A 144 -7.30 18.49 -7.46
C ALA A 144 -6.31 17.45 -8.04
N PRO A 145 -6.79 16.61 -8.98
CA PRO A 145 -6.00 15.48 -9.52
C PRO A 145 -4.72 15.93 -10.24
N ASP A 146 -4.76 17.06 -10.96
CA ASP A 146 -3.59 17.57 -11.71
C ASP A 146 -2.48 18.09 -10.78
N ILE A 147 -2.84 18.74 -9.67
CA ILE A 147 -1.87 19.17 -8.65
C ILE A 147 -1.20 17.96 -8.02
N ASN A 148 -1.98 16.91 -7.71
CA ASN A 148 -1.43 15.65 -7.20
C ASN A 148 -0.47 15.00 -8.21
N ASN A 149 -0.81 15.00 -9.50
CA ASN A 149 0.05 14.46 -10.56
C ASN A 149 1.37 15.24 -10.71
N ILE A 150 1.33 16.57 -10.57
CA ILE A 150 2.53 17.42 -10.58
C ILE A 150 3.42 17.14 -9.35
N LEU A 151 2.83 17.07 -8.15
CA LEU A 151 3.59 16.74 -6.94
C LEU A 151 4.24 15.34 -7.03
N MET A 152 3.50 14.36 -7.57
CA MET A 152 4.01 13.00 -7.76
C MET A 152 5.07 12.90 -8.85
N SER A 153 4.96 13.67 -9.94
CA SER A 153 5.97 13.70 -11.00
C SER A 153 7.26 14.37 -10.53
N ILE A 154 7.16 15.43 -9.72
CA ILE A 154 8.30 16.06 -9.04
C ILE A 154 8.99 15.04 -8.12
N GLY A 155 8.24 14.32 -7.28
CA GLY A 155 8.79 13.26 -6.43
C GLY A 155 9.46 12.13 -7.22
N PHE A 156 8.84 11.67 -8.31
CA PHE A 156 9.38 10.63 -9.20
C PHE A 156 10.71 11.04 -9.85
N ASN A 157 10.85 12.30 -10.25
CA ASN A 157 12.05 12.84 -10.89
C ASN A 157 13.17 13.19 -9.89
N LEU A 158 12.81 13.60 -8.67
CA LEU A 158 13.80 13.89 -7.60
C LEU A 158 14.47 12.62 -7.05
N PHE A 159 13.78 11.47 -7.13
CA PHE A 159 14.31 10.18 -6.72
C PHE A 159 14.28 9.17 -7.88
N PRO A 160 15.20 9.28 -8.87
CA PRO A 160 15.37 8.29 -9.93
C PRO A 160 15.58 6.88 -9.35
N SER A 161 15.15 5.86 -10.11
CA SER A 161 15.20 4.45 -9.71
C SER A 161 16.59 4.12 -9.16
N SER A 162 16.66 3.53 -7.97
CA SER A 162 17.87 2.78 -7.66
C SER A 162 17.95 1.64 -8.67
N THR A 163 19.06 1.57 -9.39
CA THR A 163 19.53 0.53 -10.32
C THR A 163 19.67 -0.86 -9.66
N ALA A 164 18.80 -1.20 -8.71
CA ALA A 164 18.67 -2.55 -8.19
C ALA A 164 18.15 -3.53 -9.26
N SER A 165 17.46 -3.03 -10.30
CA SER A 165 17.06 -3.78 -11.50
C SER A 165 18.16 -3.86 -12.57
N VAL A 166 19.27 -3.10 -12.45
CA VAL A 166 20.29 -2.95 -13.51
C VAL A 166 21.74 -3.20 -13.01
N GLY A 167 21.95 -3.51 -11.72
CA GLY A 167 23.24 -3.95 -11.19
C GLY A 167 24.34 -2.89 -11.05
N GLN A 168 24.11 -1.61 -11.40
CA GLN A 168 25.11 -0.54 -11.24
C GLN A 168 24.89 0.29 -9.96
N GLN A 169 25.95 0.69 -9.27
CA GLN A 169 25.85 1.56 -8.08
C GLN A 169 26.24 3.00 -8.44
N GLU A 170 25.33 3.96 -8.31
CA GLU A 170 25.65 5.39 -8.45
C GLU A 170 25.43 6.19 -7.14
N LYS A 171 26.25 7.23 -6.94
CA LYS A 171 26.31 8.06 -5.72
C LYS A 171 25.18 9.12 -5.72
N LEU A 172 24.59 9.37 -4.55
CA LEU A 172 23.48 10.32 -4.35
C LEU A 172 23.83 11.76 -4.76
N ASN A 173 22.89 12.40 -5.46
CA ASN A 173 22.99 13.80 -5.92
C ASN A 173 22.70 14.81 -4.80
N ILE A 174 23.08 16.08 -4.98
CA ILE A 174 23.08 17.14 -3.96
C ILE A 174 21.70 17.36 -3.33
N MET A 175 20.64 17.37 -4.14
CA MET A 175 19.25 17.52 -3.67
C MET A 175 18.78 16.35 -2.80
N GLN A 176 19.25 15.13 -3.09
CA GLN A 176 18.92 13.94 -2.31
C GLN A 176 19.62 13.96 -0.94
N ARG A 177 20.84 14.51 -0.88
CA ARG A 177 21.57 14.73 0.38
C ARG A 177 20.91 15.81 1.25
N ALA A 178 20.38 16.87 0.64
CA ALA A 178 19.64 17.91 1.36
C ALA A 178 18.34 17.36 1.98
N TYR A 179 17.59 16.55 1.22
CA TYR A 179 16.38 15.89 1.74
C TYR A 179 16.69 14.88 2.85
N ALA A 180 17.73 14.06 2.71
CA ALA A 180 18.15 13.09 3.74
C ALA A 180 18.61 13.76 5.05
N ARG A 181 19.13 15.01 4.99
CA ARG A 181 19.48 15.79 6.19
C ARG A 181 18.25 16.40 6.88
N LEU A 182 17.20 16.73 6.12
CA LEU A 182 15.95 17.28 6.65
C LEU A 182 15.05 16.19 7.25
N PHE A 183 15.16 14.95 6.76
CA PHE A 183 14.42 13.79 7.25
C PHE A 183 15.39 12.64 7.52
N PRO A 184 16.18 12.69 8.61
CA PRO A 184 17.08 11.60 8.95
C PRO A 184 16.27 10.34 9.22
N GLY A 185 16.45 9.33 8.36
CA GLY A 185 15.98 7.97 8.64
C GLY A 185 16.84 7.36 9.74
N GLU A 186 16.25 6.59 10.64
CA GLU A 186 17.02 5.89 11.67
C GLU A 186 17.97 4.87 11.02
N HIS A 187 19.25 4.99 11.38
CA HIS A 187 20.32 4.12 10.92
C HIS A 187 20.22 2.75 11.60
N TRP A 188 20.63 1.72 10.85
CA TRP A 188 20.76 0.33 11.26
C TRP A 188 21.96 0.14 12.19
#